data_AF-A0A7I7SX23-F1
#
_entry.id   AF-A0A7I7SX23-F1
#
_cell.length_a   1.000
_cell.length_b   1.000
_cell.length_c   1.000
_cell.angle_alpha   90.00
_cell.angle_beta   90.00
_cell.angle_gamma   90.00
#
_symmetry.space_group_name_H-M   'P 1'
#
loop_
_entity.id
_entity.type
_entity.pdbx_description
1 polymer ?
#
loop_
_entity_poly.entity_id
_entity_poly.type
_entity_poly.pdbx_seq_one_letter_code
_entity_poly.pdbx_strand_id
1 'polypeptide(L)' 'MARATDVRPIVKLRSTAGTGYTYTTRKNRRNDPDRLVLRKYDPIVRRHVEFREER' A
#
# COMPACT_ATOMS: atom_id res chain seq x y z
N MET A 1 7.33 26.88 5.21
CA MET A 1 7.03 25.86 6.23
C MET A 1 7.42 24.49 5.67
N ALA A 2 8.49 23.88 6.19
CA ALA A 2 8.78 22.50 5.84
C ALA A 2 7.65 21.63 6.40
N ARG A 3 6.88 20.95 5.55
CA ARG A 3 5.93 19.93 6.02
C ARG A 3 6.77 18.93 6.80
N ALA A 4 6.53 18.84 8.12
CA ALA A 4 7.10 17.77 8.92
C ALA A 4 6.85 16.47 8.17
N THR A 5 7.92 15.77 7.81
CA THR A 5 7.80 14.50 7.08
C THR A 5 7.10 13.55 8.04
N ASP A 6 5.80 13.34 7.83
CA ASP A 6 5.02 12.45 8.68
C ASP A 6 5.75 11.11 8.71
N VAL A 7 6.09 10.67 9.93
CA VAL A 7 6.83 9.43 10.16
C VAL A 7 5.95 8.25 9.76
N ARG A 8 4.62 8.40 9.83
CA ARG A 8 3.63 7.36 9.50
C ARG A 8 2.67 7.79 8.39
N PRO A 9 3.16 7.98 7.15
CA PRO A 9 2.30 8.38 6.04
C PRO A 9 1.23 7.32 5.74
N ILE A 10 0.08 7.79 5.26
CA ILE A 10 -0.92 6.93 4.63
C ILE A 10 -0.40 6.57 3.23
N VAL A 11 -0.27 5.27 2.97
CA VAL A 11 0.13 4.71 1.69
C VAL A 11 -1.04 3.97 1.06
N LYS A 12 -1.09 3.97 -0.27
CA LYS A 12 -2.05 3.20 -1.05
C LYS A 12 -1.37 1.92 -1.52
N LEU A 13 -2.10 0.82 -1.44
CA LEU A 13 -1.69 -0.50 -1.88
C LEU A 13 -2.60 -0.89 -3.04
N ARG A 14 -2.04 -1.07 -4.23
CA ARG A 14 -2.78 -1.44 -5.44
C ARG A 14 -2.64 -2.92 -5.75
N SER A 15 -3.75 -3.56 -6.11
CA SER A 15 -3.78 -4.96 -6.51
C SER A 15 -2.91 -5.20 -7.75
N THR A 16 -2.04 -6.20 -7.71
CA THR A 16 -1.27 -6.63 -8.88
C THR A 16 -2.10 -7.40 -9.90
N ALA A 17 -3.34 -7.77 -9.57
CA ALA A 17 -4.25 -8.45 -10.48
C ALA A 17 -4.86 -7.52 -11.55
N GLY A 18 -4.48 -6.24 -11.60
CA GLY A 18 -4.94 -5.29 -12.62
C GLY A 18 -6.38 -4.81 -12.44
N THR A 19 -7.03 -5.15 -11.33
CA THR A 19 -8.44 -4.82 -11.05
C THR A 19 -8.67 -3.35 -10.68
N GLY A 20 -7.59 -2.61 -10.38
CA GLY A 20 -7.68 -1.23 -9.87
C GLY A 20 -8.11 -1.13 -8.41
N TYR A 21 -8.37 -2.25 -7.73
CA TYR A 21 -8.71 -2.24 -6.31
C TYR A 21 -7.52 -1.78 -5.47
N THR A 22 -7.79 -0.89 -4.51
CA THR A 22 -6.77 -0.30 -3.63
C THR A 22 -7.15 -0.38 -2.17
N TYR A 23 -6.16 -0.66 -1.32
CA TYR A 23 -6.25 -0.49 0.12
C TYR A 23 -5.47 0.74 0.55
N THR A 24 -5.87 1.35 1.66
CA THR A 24 -5.07 2.36 2.35
C THR A 24 -4.57 1.80 3.67
N THR A 25 -3.32 2.09 4.00
CA THR A 25 -2.75 1.75 5.31
C THR A 25 -1.77 2.83 5.74
N ARG A 26 -1.43 2.87 7.02
CA ARG A 26 -0.34 3.70 7.53
C ARG A 26 0.90 2.82 7.67
N LYS A 27 2.02 3.23 7.10
CA LYS A 27 3.31 2.55 7.31
C LYS A 27 4.30 3.49 7.97
N ASN A 28 5.23 2.96 8.75
CA ASN A 28 6.32 3.76 9.29
C ASN A 28 7.48 3.81 8.28
N ARG A 29 7.69 4.96 7.64
CA ARG A 29 8.76 5.16 6.64
C ARG A 29 10.17 4.88 7.19
N ARG A 30 10.38 4.96 8.51
CA ARG A 30 11.70 4.72 9.13
C ARG A 30 12.02 3.23 9.23
N ASN A 31 11.02 2.39 9.49
CA ASN A 31 11.22 0.95 9.62
C ASN A 31 11.18 0.28 8.25
N ASP A 32 10.27 0.72 7.38
CA ASP A 32 10.04 0.15 6.06
C ASP A 32 10.22 1.25 4.99
N PRO A 33 11.48 1.59 4.63
CA PRO A 33 11.77 2.62 3.63
C PRO A 33 11.35 2.20 2.21
N ASP A 34 11.37 0.90 1.93
CA ASP A 34 11.03 0.33 0.62
C ASP A 34 9.52 0.26 0.36
N ARG A 35 9.14 -0.07 -0.88
CA ARG A 35 7.74 -0.23 -1.26
C ARG A 35 7.14 -1.44 -0.57
N LEU A 36 6.03 -1.23 0.14
CA LEU A 36 5.34 -2.31 0.85
C LEU A 36 4.68 -3.27 -0.15
N VAL A 37 4.90 -4.57 0.05
CA VAL A 37 4.23 -5.65 -0.69
C VAL A 37 3.52 -6.54 0.31
N LEU A 38 2.19 -6.67 0.17
CA LEU A 38 1.37 -7.49 1.05
C LEU A 38 0.46 -8.40 0.24
N ARG A 39 0.29 -9.65 0.67
CA ARG A 39 -0.77 -10.50 0.14
C ARG A 39 -2.09 -10.16 0.83
N LYS A 40 -3.08 -9.73 0.05
CA LYS A 40 -4.43 -9.41 0.53
C LYS A 40 -5.49 -9.95 -0.41
N TYR A 41 -6.69 -10.15 0.12
CA TYR A 41 -7.85 -10.52 -0.67
C TYR A 41 -8.21 -9.38 -1.63
N ASP A 42 -8.37 -9.69 -2.90
CA ASP A 42 -8.97 -8.78 -3.87
C ASP A 42 -10.42 -9.22 -4.12
N PRO A 43 -11.42 -8.36 -3.81
CA PRO A 43 -12.83 -8.72 -3.95
C PRO A 43 -13.30 -8.85 -5.41
N ILE A 44 -12.57 -8.29 -6.37
CA ILE A 44 -12.93 -8.33 -7.80
C ILE A 44 -12.54 -9.69 -8.40
N VAL A 45 -11.31 -10.15 -8.16
CA VAL A 45 -10.84 -11.49 -8.62
C VAL A 45 -11.10 -12.61 -7.62
N ARG A 46 -11.67 -12.28 -6.46
CA ARG A 46 -12.08 -13.18 -5.37
C ARG A 46 -10.97 -14.11 -4.89
N ARG A 47 -9.75 -13.60 -4.79
CA ARG A 47 -8.57 -14.39 -4.38
C ARG A 47 -7.55 -13.51 -3.68
N HIS A 48 -6.64 -14.14 -2.93
CA HIS A 48 -5.52 -13.46 -2.30
C HIS A 48 -4.38 -13.23 -3.30
N VAL A 49 -4.21 -11.98 -3.69
CA VAL A 49 -3.16 -11.53 -4.62
C VAL A 49 -2.17 -10.63 -3.90
N GLU A 50 -1.05 -10.35 -4.55
CA GLU A 50 -0.13 -9.34 -4.07
C GLU A 50 -0.71 -7.94 -4.27
N PHE A 51 -0.50 -7.09 -3.28
CA PHE A 51 -0.78 -5.67 -3.32
C PHE A 51 0.53 -4.94 -3.14
N ARG A 52 0.82 -3.98 -4.04
CA ARG A 52 2.06 -3.20 -4.02
C ARG A 52 1.75 -1.75 -3.71
N GLU A 53 2.63 -1.12 -2.95
CA GLU A 53 2.54 0.31 -2.68
C GLU A 53 2.60 1.13 -3.97
N GLU A 54 1.54 1.91 -4.15
CA GLU A 54 1.40 2.93 -5.18
C GLU A 54 1.64 4.28 -4.50
N ARG A 55 2.62 5.01 -5.02
CA ARG A 55 3.14 6.25 -4.44
C ARG A 55 2.69 7.45 -5.25
#